data_AF-A0A498LCH6-F1
#
_entry.id   AF-A0A498LCH6-F1
#
_cell.length_a   1.000
_cell.length_b   1.000
_cell.length_c   1.000
_cell.angle_alpha   90.00
_cell.angle_beta   90.00
_cell.angle_gamma   90.00
#
_symmetry.space_group_name_H-M   'P 1'
#
loop_
_entity.id
_entity.type
_entity.pdbx_description
1 polymer ?
#
loop_
_entity_poly.entity_id
_entity_poly.type
_entity_poly.pdbx_seq_one_letter_code
_entity_poly.pdbx_strand_id
1 'polypeptide(L)' 'MTAKIATGTWVLLKNKDMPQQIGGVDCGVFMLMYALHLTLGAPFDFTSCDMPKIRRWWTLILLENFGVFSER' A
#
# COMPACT_ATOMS: atom_id res chain seq x y z
N MET A 1 -1.03 2.01 -25.82
CA MET A 1 -1.69 3.23 -25.33
C MET A 1 -0.64 4.06 -24.60
N THR A 2 -0.19 5.18 -25.16
CA THR A 2 0.69 6.12 -24.46
C THR A 2 -0.18 7.13 -23.71
N ALA A 3 -0.37 6.92 -22.40
CA ALA A 3 -1.03 7.91 -21.56
C ALA A 3 -0.17 9.18 -21.56
N LYS A 4 -0.69 10.26 -22.17
CA LYS A 4 -0.05 11.58 -22.07
C LYS A 4 -0.32 12.10 -20.67
N ILE A 5 0.75 12.33 -19.92
CA ILE A 5 0.67 12.99 -18.62
C ILE A 5 0.15 14.41 -18.86
N ALA A 6 -0.86 14.83 -18.10
CA ALA A 6 -1.47 16.15 -18.27
C ALA A 6 -0.39 17.24 -18.13
N THR A 7 -0.39 18.18 -19.08
CA THR A 7 0.47 19.37 -19.02
C THR A 7 -0.08 20.35 -17.99
N GLY A 8 0.76 20.89 -17.09
CA GLY A 8 0.34 21.85 -16.07
C GLY A 8 1.34 21.97 -14.92
N THR A 9 1.06 22.85 -13.97
CA THR A 9 1.89 23.00 -12.77
C THR A 9 1.66 21.82 -11.85
N TRP A 10 2.72 21.04 -11.63
CA TRP A 10 2.69 19.98 -10.62
C TRP A 10 2.60 20.58 -9.23
N VAL A 11 1.65 20.07 -8.45
CA VAL A 11 1.49 20.45 -7.06
C VAL A 11 2.00 19.32 -6.18
N LEU A 12 2.85 19.65 -5.22
CA LEU A 12 3.27 18.72 -4.18
C LEU A 12 2.14 18.54 -3.17
N LEU A 13 1.59 17.33 -3.10
CA LEU A 13 0.68 16.94 -2.03
C LEU A 13 1.51 16.50 -0.81
N LYS A 14 1.68 17.41 0.15
CA LYS A 14 2.33 17.11 1.43
C LYS A 14 1.26 16.79 2.48
N ASN A 15 0.84 15.52 2.53
CA ASN A 15 -0.09 15.08 3.57
C ASN A 15 0.67 14.80 4.87
N LYS A 16 0.43 15.61 5.91
CA LYS A 16 1.07 15.45 7.23
C LYS A 16 0.46 14.31 8.04
N ASP A 17 -0.75 13.88 7.68
CA ASP A 17 -1.54 12.91 8.43
C ASP A 17 -1.46 11.51 7.83
N MET A 18 -0.44 11.23 7.02
CA MET A 18 -0.18 9.85 6.57
C MET A 18 0.35 9.01 7.74
N PRO A 19 -0.18 7.80 7.96
CA PRO A 19 0.33 6.89 8.97
C PRO A 19 1.83 6.65 8.77
N GLN A 20 2.66 6.94 9.77
CA GLN A 20 4.09 6.71 9.65
C GLN A 20 4.47 5.33 10.19
N GLN A 21 5.39 4.67 9.48
CA GLN A 21 6.06 3.49 10.01
C GLN A 21 6.99 3.90 11.15
N ILE A 22 6.84 3.27 12.31
CA ILE A 22 7.71 3.48 13.47
C ILE A 22 8.76 2.36 13.51
N GLY A 23 9.83 2.51 12.71
CA GLY A 23 10.92 1.54 12.63
C GLY A 23 10.52 0.17 12.04
N GLY A 24 11.46 -0.78 11.98
CA GLY A 24 11.19 -2.16 11.55
C GLY A 24 11.12 -2.37 10.03
N VAL A 25 10.42 -3.44 9.61
CA VAL A 25 10.43 -4.01 8.24
C VAL A 25 9.07 -3.91 7.52
N ASP A 26 8.25 -2.96 7.94
CA ASP A 26 6.87 -2.80 7.44
C ASP A 26 6.74 -1.80 6.29
N CYS A 27 7.81 -1.14 5.85
CA CYS A 27 7.77 -0.11 4.80
C CYS A 27 7.05 -0.59 3.53
N GLY A 28 7.31 -1.82 3.09
CA GLY A 28 6.64 -2.41 1.94
C GLY A 28 5.13 -2.59 2.14
N VAL A 29 4.70 -2.97 3.35
CA VAL A 29 3.28 -3.13 3.69
C VAL A 29 2.59 -1.77 3.77
N PHE A 30 3.25 -0.75 4.34
CA PHE A 30 2.76 0.64 4.30
C PHE A 30 2.55 1.12 2.85
N MET A 31 3.51 0.87 1.95
CA MET A 31 3.37 1.25 0.54
C MET A 31 2.18 0.56 -0.14
N LEU A 32 1.93 -0.72 0.14
CA LEU A 32 0.75 -1.43 -0.36
C LEU A 32 -0.55 -0.81 0.15
N MET A 33 -0.60 -0.49 1.44
CA MET A 33 -1.77 0.15 2.04
C MET A 33 -1.99 1.57 1.52
N TYR A 34 -0.93 2.34 1.28
CA TYR A 34 -1.05 3.64 0.63
C TYR A 34 -1.65 3.53 -0.77
N ALA A 35 -1.11 2.62 -1.59
CA ALA A 35 -1.62 2.40 -2.93
C ALA A 35 -3.10 1.99 -2.93
N LEU A 36 -3.49 1.06 -2.05
CA LEU A 36 -4.88 0.62 -1.91
C LEU A 36 -5.81 1.78 -1.56
N HIS A 37 -5.48 2.57 -0.54
CA HIS A 37 -6.34 3.68 -0.12
C HIS A 37 -6.39 4.81 -1.15
N LEU A 38 -5.25 5.17 -1.75
CA LEU A 38 -5.19 6.20 -2.80
C LEU A 38 -6.02 5.80 -4.03
N THR A 39 -5.93 4.53 -4.45
CA THR A 39 -6.70 4.03 -5.61
C THR A 39 -8.19 3.97 -5.35
N LEU A 40 -8.59 3.69 -4.10
CA LEU A 40 -10.00 3.67 -3.68
C LEU A 40 -10.54 5.05 -3.28
N GLY A 41 -9.70 6.08 -3.19
CA GLY A 41 -10.07 7.39 -2.63
C GLY A 41 -10.49 7.32 -1.15
N ALA A 42 -10.01 6.33 -0.42
CA ALA A 42 -10.34 6.08 0.99
C ALA A 42 -9.35 6.79 1.94
N PRO A 43 -9.79 7.22 3.13
CA PRO A 43 -8.89 7.77 4.15
C PRO A 43 -7.96 6.67 4.68
N PHE A 44 -6.71 7.01 5.02
CA PHE A 44 -5.83 6.06 5.70
C PHE A 44 -6.31 5.83 7.14
N ASP A 45 -6.83 4.65 7.43
CA ASP A 45 -7.43 4.29 8.74
C ASP A 45 -6.64 3.21 9.50
N PHE A 46 -5.36 3.03 9.15
CA PHE A 46 -4.47 2.04 9.74
C PHE A 46 -3.27 2.67 10.45
N THR A 47 -2.64 1.90 11.34
CA THR A 47 -1.45 2.32 12.09
C THR A 47 -0.35 1.26 12.04
N SER A 48 0.84 1.58 12.57
CA SER A 48 1.93 0.61 12.74
C SER A 48 1.51 -0.63 13.57
N CYS A 49 0.56 -0.47 14.50
CA CYS A 49 0.05 -1.58 15.33
C CYS A 49 -0.72 -2.63 14.53
N ASP A 50 -1.23 -2.27 13.34
CA ASP A 50 -2.05 -3.14 12.50
C ASP A 50 -1.21 -3.99 11.55
N MET A 51 0.09 -3.69 11.41
CA MET A 51 0.98 -4.35 10.45
C MET A 51 1.00 -5.89 10.56
N PRO A 52 1.00 -6.51 11.75
CA PRO A 52 0.93 -7.97 11.83
C PRO A 52 -0.33 -8.57 11.20
N LYS A 53 -1.49 -7.91 11.38
CA LYS A 53 -2.77 -8.36 10.82
C LYS A 53 -2.83 -8.11 9.32
N ILE A 54 -2.43 -6.91 8.88
CA ILE A 54 -2.42 -6.52 7.48
C ILE A 54 -1.47 -7.41 6.67
N ARG A 55 -0.28 -7.71 7.21
CA ARG A 55 0.69 -8.62 6.57
C ARG A 55 0.09 -9.99 6.35
N ARG A 56 -0.55 -10.57 7.37
CA ARG A 56 -1.23 -11.87 7.26
C ARG A 56 -2.33 -11.83 6.20
N TRP A 57 -3.13 -10.76 6.18
CA TRP A 57 -4.20 -10.59 5.20
C TRP A 57 -3.67 -10.57 3.76
N TRP A 58 -2.63 -9.77 3.48
CA TRP A 58 -1.99 -9.77 2.17
C TRP A 58 -1.39 -11.13 1.80
N THR A 59 -0.76 -11.82 2.74
CA THR A 59 -0.23 -13.17 2.48
C THR A 59 -1.33 -14.16 2.09
N LEU A 60 -2.47 -14.15 2.78
CA LEU A 60 -3.61 -15.02 2.44
C LEU A 60 -4.16 -14.68 1.05
N ILE A 61 -4.35 -13.39 0.73
CA ILE A 61 -4.78 -12.96 -0.60
C ILE A 61 -3.81 -13.48 -1.67
N LEU A 62 -2.50 -13.34 -1.45
CA LEU A 62 -1.51 -13.78 -2.43
C LEU A 62 -1.54 -15.31 -2.63
N LEU A 63 -1.66 -16.08 -1.54
CA LEU A 63 -1.73 -17.53 -1.60
C LEU A 63 -3.00 -18.01 -2.32
N GLU A 64 -4.14 -17.40 -2.04
CA GLU A 64 -5.43 -17.74 -2.65
C GLU A 64 -5.49 -17.39 -4.14
N ASN A 65 -4.91 -16.25 -4.54
CA ASN A 65 -5.05 -15.73 -5.91
C ASN A 65 -3.93 -16.17 -6.85
N PHE A 66 -2.72 -16.38 -6.33
CA PHE A 66 -1.55 -16.70 -7.16
C PHE A 66 -1.00 -18.09 -6.93
N GLY A 67 -1.58 -18.87 -6.00
CA GLY A 67 -1.20 -20.26 -5.75
C GLY A 67 0.30 -20.41 -5.62
N VAL A 68 0.88 -19.88 -4.53
CA VAL A 68 2.33 -19.98 -4.28
C VAL A 68 2.67 -21.40 -3.81
N PHE A 69 2.41 -22.39 -4.65
CA PHE A 69 2.98 -23.71 -4.49
C PHE A 69 4.38 -23.64 -5.10
N SER A 70 5.40 -23.83 -4.27
CA SER A 70 6.77 -23.93 -4.77
C SER A 70 6.81 -25.02 -5.85
N GLU A 71 7.29 -24.69 -7.05
CA GLU A 71 7.88 -25.70 -7.92
C GLU A 71 8.94 -26.42 -7.10
N ARG A 72 8.65 -27.68 -6.80
CA ARG A 72 9.52 -28.60 -6.09
C ARG A 72 10.24 -29.44 -7.14
#